data_AF-S5ZTA8-F1
#
_entry.id   AF-S5ZTA8-F1
#
_cell.length_a   1.000
_cell.length_b   1.000
_cell.length_c   1.000
_cell.angle_alpha   90.00
_cell.angle_beta   90.00
_cell.angle_gamma   90.00
#
_symmetry.space_group_name_H-M   'P 1'
#
loop_
_entity.id
_entity.type
_entity.pdbx_description
1 polymer ?
#
loop_
_entity_poly.entity_id
_entity_poly.type
_entity_poly.pdbx_seq_one_letter_code
_entity_poly.pdbx_strand_id
1 'polypeptide(L)'
;MERTLSTFDQLVKSLSKEETKSLLDSISAGMQNFVPETSDSEQEDSDSLFLRQTPAMRLSDEPFFIRLWISLRSFLRSIPIETLHNEELLRRLGKTLRRTAGNYIVIGRNIYIKDFYDGLKSLRKTQLFFSSMLSSYDSFKSSFYMLLSSFIAPATYEKLIKETDPFSVKIGSEVSGAVRTNFLRKIDAAFSNLTDEEKSEMYRTAQALEWMRSFCDLQLDKTLLRFSIISKSEVISPTLTVQPEMEILSSVLSSKKNIPQNLLQVLFLMQSQEKMPDDEIKLKTETDDFIKQAVEALSNIKTFINEVPLLDMVRYVKKDINWLPYKIEGGEDWFIYFKQSWYERFNQKWSTWSYEQKKYDIKIQMISLLKVDDLNTLRFYPWKNLWVNCSFKKELQFLFLKTFFSSFYYEKLSPSLKIILVEGNFARIENLNEYTTAYNVLEHRKGEFDAYENRLSPIGDIGTAFAKIRNEKSATLKNKNQIESLMRTIESEARQLMVTTLEAIKSIDNVLSGIIGGGKSNLYATLINWSALSGTNGGKFHDEIIYAKESLHKVIDLFSLAEKLETEAK
;
A
#
# COMPACT_ATOMS: atom_id res chain seq x y z
N MET A 1 17.93 -2.01 -10.83
CA MET A 1 16.49 -2.29 -11.03
C MET A 1 15.75 -1.60 -9.90
N GLU A 2 15.27 -0.37 -10.07
CA GLU A 2 14.30 0.20 -9.12
C GLU A 2 12.96 -0.42 -9.47
N ARG A 3 12.66 -1.62 -8.93
CA ARG A 3 11.29 -2.12 -8.88
C ARG A 3 10.49 -1.07 -8.11
N THR A 4 9.39 -0.62 -8.73
CA THR A 4 8.41 0.36 -8.24
C THR A 4 8.60 0.71 -6.77
N LEU A 5 9.17 1.89 -6.50
CA LEU A 5 9.24 2.46 -5.16
C LEU A 5 7.84 2.34 -4.54
N SER A 6 7.77 1.80 -3.32
CA SER A 6 6.52 1.79 -2.54
C SER A 6 5.94 3.21 -2.55
N THR A 7 4.62 3.35 -2.55
CA THR A 7 3.94 4.67 -2.44
C THR A 7 4.48 5.47 -1.26
N PHE A 8 4.88 4.79 -0.19
CA PHE A 8 5.62 5.37 0.90
C PHE A 8 7.04 5.83 0.53
N ASP A 9 7.86 5.01 -0.14
CA ASP A 9 9.21 5.43 -0.56
C ASP A 9 9.18 6.63 -1.54
N GLN A 10 8.07 6.81 -2.28
CA GLN A 10 7.80 8.04 -3.04
C GLN A 10 7.49 9.24 -2.12
N LEU A 11 6.66 9.06 -1.08
CA LEU A 11 6.41 10.08 -0.03
C LEU A 11 7.69 10.47 0.71
N VAL A 12 8.57 9.52 1.01
CA VAL A 12 9.85 9.80 1.66
C VAL A 12 10.80 10.54 0.71
N LYS A 13 10.82 10.16 -0.57
CA LYS A 13 11.56 10.92 -1.59
C LYS A 13 11.02 12.36 -1.70
N SER A 14 9.71 12.60 -1.61
CA SER A 14 9.17 13.96 -1.59
C SER A 14 9.54 14.71 -0.30
N LEU A 15 9.41 14.09 0.87
CA LEU A 15 9.83 14.67 2.16
C LEU A 15 11.31 15.09 2.21
N SER A 16 12.19 14.40 1.47
CA SER A 16 13.62 14.70 1.45
C SER A 16 13.97 16.04 0.76
N LYS A 17 13.03 16.62 0.01
CA LYS A 17 13.21 17.93 -0.61
C LYS A 17 13.14 19.02 0.46
N GLU A 18 14.14 19.90 0.46
CA GLU A 18 14.22 21.08 1.33
C GLU A 18 12.96 21.97 1.21
N GLU A 19 12.35 21.97 0.03
CA GLU A 19 11.06 22.60 -0.29
C GLU A 19 9.90 22.04 0.54
N THR A 20 9.80 20.71 0.67
CA THR A 20 8.71 20.07 1.42
C THR A 20 8.86 20.36 2.91
N LYS A 21 10.08 20.45 3.44
CA LYS A 21 10.34 20.88 4.82
C LYS A 21 9.89 22.33 5.04
N SER A 22 10.27 23.26 4.15
CA SER A 22 9.84 24.66 4.24
C SER A 22 8.31 24.82 4.20
N LEU A 23 7.59 23.98 3.46
CA LEU A 23 6.12 23.99 3.41
C LEU A 23 5.48 23.40 4.67
N LEU A 24 6.06 22.34 5.21
CA LEU A 24 5.59 21.76 6.47
C LEU A 24 5.80 22.73 7.63
N ASP A 25 6.92 23.46 7.61
CA ASP A 25 7.25 24.52 8.57
C ASP A 25 6.33 25.73 8.43
N SER A 26 5.78 26.01 7.25
CA SER A 26 4.74 27.04 7.08
C SER A 26 3.36 26.57 7.56
N ILE A 27 3.02 25.28 7.37
CA ILE A 27 1.77 24.67 7.91
C ILE A 27 1.77 24.70 9.45
N SER A 28 2.74 24.05 10.09
CA SER A 28 3.67 24.83 10.89
C SER A 28 3.19 26.02 11.71
N ALA A 29 3.87 27.12 11.40
CA ALA A 29 3.67 28.45 11.92
C ALA A 29 2.26 28.99 11.64
N GLY A 30 1.63 28.63 10.52
CA GLY A 30 0.27 29.03 10.18
C GLY A 30 -0.76 28.49 11.17
N MET A 31 -0.55 27.26 11.65
CA MET A 31 -1.43 26.59 12.61
C MET A 31 -1.12 26.96 14.06
N GLN A 32 0.12 27.34 14.39
CA GLN A 32 0.52 27.81 15.74
C GLN A 32 -0.32 28.99 16.25
N ASN A 33 -0.85 29.84 15.37
CA ASN A 33 -1.71 30.96 15.77
C ASN A 33 -3.16 30.55 16.08
N PHE A 34 -3.58 29.33 15.72
CA PHE A 34 -4.94 28.81 15.89
C PHE A 34 -5.05 27.65 16.87
N VAL A 35 -3.95 26.96 17.13
CA VAL A 35 -3.78 26.09 18.30
C VAL A 35 -3.41 27.01 19.45
N PRO A 36 -4.32 27.37 20.37
CA PRO A 36 -3.87 28.05 21.57
C PRO A 36 -2.81 27.16 22.23
N GLU A 37 -1.67 27.74 22.60
CA GLU A 37 -0.83 27.18 23.65
C GLU A 37 -1.68 27.09 24.91
N THR A 38 -2.39 25.98 25.07
CA THR A 38 -2.89 25.58 26.36
C THR A 38 -2.07 24.37 26.77
N SER A 39 -1.20 24.64 27.74
CA SER A 39 -0.69 23.70 28.72
C SER A 39 -1.64 22.54 28.97
N ASP A 40 -1.08 21.38 29.35
CA ASP A 40 -1.76 20.11 29.68
C ASP A 40 -3.01 20.21 30.62
N SER A 41 -3.39 21.40 31.08
CA SER A 41 -4.66 21.73 31.73
C SER A 41 -5.91 21.55 30.87
N GLU A 42 -5.86 21.45 29.54
CA GLU A 42 -7.07 21.21 28.73
C GLU A 42 -7.48 19.73 28.60
N GLN A 43 -6.63 18.76 29.00
CA GLN A 43 -7.10 17.39 29.19
C GLN A 43 -8.13 17.31 30.33
N GLU A 44 -7.99 18.16 31.36
CA GLU A 44 -9.02 18.35 32.38
C GLU A 44 -10.26 19.06 31.83
N ASP A 45 -10.18 19.82 30.73
CA ASP A 45 -11.32 20.55 30.15
C ASP A 45 -12.21 19.73 29.19
N SER A 46 -11.71 18.64 28.60
CA SER A 46 -12.60 17.70 27.90
C SER A 46 -13.45 16.89 28.91
N ASP A 47 -12.83 16.55 30.05
CA ASP A 47 -13.56 16.07 31.22
C ASP A 47 -14.38 17.21 31.84
N SER A 48 -13.97 18.48 31.74
CA SER A 48 -14.75 19.62 32.25
C SER A 48 -15.92 20.05 31.37
N LEU A 49 -15.94 19.76 30.07
CA LEU A 49 -17.15 19.83 29.24
C LEU A 49 -18.13 18.72 29.64
N PHE A 50 -17.59 17.56 30.06
CA PHE A 50 -18.35 16.53 30.77
C PHE A 50 -18.72 16.94 32.21
N LEU A 51 -17.97 17.78 32.92
CA LEU A 51 -18.26 18.22 34.31
C LEU A 51 -19.03 19.55 34.40
N ARG A 52 -19.09 20.34 33.32
CA ARG A 52 -20.06 21.44 33.11
C ARG A 52 -21.43 20.90 32.72
N GLN A 53 -21.59 19.58 32.67
CA GLN A 53 -22.88 18.95 32.86
C GLN A 53 -23.33 19.33 34.26
N THR A 54 -24.31 20.21 34.37
CA THR A 54 -25.06 20.35 35.61
C THR A 54 -25.41 18.94 36.08
N PRO A 55 -24.87 18.46 37.22
CA PRO A 55 -25.28 17.17 37.75
C PRO A 55 -26.79 17.24 37.86
N ALA A 56 -27.48 16.17 37.44
CA ALA A 56 -28.94 16.08 37.53
C ALA A 56 -29.36 16.58 38.91
N MET A 57 -29.95 17.79 38.95
CA MET A 57 -30.19 18.52 40.20
C MET A 57 -31.03 17.60 41.06
N ARG A 58 -30.44 17.06 42.14
CA ARG A 58 -31.17 16.11 42.97
C ARG A 58 -32.30 16.88 43.63
N LEU A 59 -33.42 16.22 43.87
CA LEU A 59 -34.58 16.86 44.52
C LEU A 59 -34.19 17.52 45.86
N SER A 60 -33.14 17.00 46.52
CA SER A 60 -32.53 17.56 47.74
C SER A 60 -31.96 18.97 47.58
N ASP A 61 -31.51 19.31 46.38
CA ASP A 61 -30.76 20.52 46.07
C ASP A 61 -31.71 21.67 45.66
N GLU A 62 -33.00 21.36 45.48
CA GLU A 62 -34.03 22.35 45.20
C GLU A 62 -34.44 23.13 46.47
N PRO A 63 -34.83 24.41 46.33
CA PRO A 63 -35.42 25.19 47.41
C PRO A 63 -36.64 24.47 48.04
N PHE A 64 -36.80 24.61 49.36
CA PHE A 64 -37.86 23.93 50.13
C PHE A 64 -39.27 24.11 49.53
N PHE A 65 -39.60 25.31 49.06
CA PHE A 65 -40.90 25.60 48.47
C PHE A 65 -41.17 24.84 47.16
N ILE A 66 -40.12 24.58 46.36
CA ILE A 66 -40.25 23.81 45.12
C ILE A 66 -40.46 22.32 45.46
N ARG A 67 -39.72 21.79 46.43
CA ARG A 67 -39.93 20.41 46.93
C ARG A 67 -41.35 20.21 47.47
N LEU A 68 -41.82 21.15 48.29
CA LEU A 68 -43.17 21.10 48.87
C LEU A 68 -44.25 21.15 47.79
N TRP A 69 -44.08 22.03 46.79
CA TRP A 69 -45.00 22.17 45.67
C TRP A 69 -45.06 20.91 44.79
N ILE A 70 -43.90 20.32 44.45
CA ILE A 70 -43.84 19.07 43.67
C ILE A 70 -44.46 17.92 44.46
N SER A 71 -44.19 17.82 45.77
CA SER A 71 -44.78 16.79 46.64
C SER A 71 -46.30 16.91 46.73
N LEU A 72 -46.84 18.13 46.86
CA LEU A 72 -48.29 18.36 46.92
C LEU A 72 -48.96 17.98 45.59
N ARG A 73 -48.33 18.34 44.46
CA ARG A 73 -48.83 18.02 43.13
C ARG A 73 -48.73 16.53 42.80
N SER A 74 -47.68 15.85 43.30
CA SER A 74 -47.52 14.40 43.20
C SER A 74 -48.65 13.68 43.95
N PHE A 75 -48.96 14.13 45.17
CA PHE A 75 -50.05 13.59 45.98
C PHE A 75 -51.43 13.79 45.33
N LEU A 76 -51.68 14.96 44.75
CA LEU A 76 -52.96 15.28 44.09
C LEU A 76 -53.17 14.60 42.73
N ARG A 77 -52.09 14.29 42.00
CA ARG A 77 -52.16 13.73 40.64
C ARG A 77 -51.77 12.26 40.54
N SER A 78 -51.33 11.64 41.63
CA SER A 78 -50.81 10.25 41.67
C SER A 78 -49.68 10.01 40.65
N ILE A 79 -48.85 11.01 40.42
CA ILE A 79 -47.69 10.95 39.51
C ILE A 79 -46.41 10.90 40.37
N PRO A 80 -45.42 10.05 40.06
CA PRO A 80 -44.17 9.97 40.81
C PRO A 80 -43.45 11.33 40.94
N ILE A 81 -42.93 11.63 42.14
CA ILE A 81 -42.26 12.90 42.45
C ILE A 81 -41.11 13.18 41.47
N GLU A 82 -40.34 12.16 41.08
CA GLU A 82 -39.23 12.26 40.14
C GLU A 82 -39.68 12.70 38.74
N THR A 83 -40.81 12.18 38.25
CA THR A 83 -41.34 12.56 36.94
C THR A 83 -41.81 14.01 36.91
N LEU A 84 -42.46 14.49 37.99
CA LEU A 84 -42.85 15.90 38.12
C LEU A 84 -41.65 16.84 38.29
N HIS A 85 -40.60 16.37 38.96
CA HIS A 85 -39.34 17.12 39.10
C HIS A 85 -38.65 17.27 37.74
N ASN A 86 -38.54 16.18 36.97
CA ASN A 86 -37.98 16.22 35.62
C ASN A 86 -38.81 17.11 34.67
N GLU A 87 -40.14 17.10 34.76
CA GLU A 87 -41.00 18.02 34.01
C GLU A 87 -40.73 19.50 34.35
N GLU A 88 -40.55 19.83 35.63
CA GLU A 88 -40.25 21.22 36.03
C GLU A 88 -38.84 21.64 35.61
N LEU A 89 -37.85 20.75 35.71
CA LEU A 89 -36.50 20.98 35.18
C LEU A 89 -36.52 21.20 33.66
N LEU A 90 -37.26 20.38 32.91
CA LEU A 90 -37.45 20.57 31.46
C LEU A 90 -38.15 21.91 31.15
N ARG A 91 -39.11 22.33 31.97
CA ARG A 91 -39.77 23.62 31.81
C ARG A 91 -38.81 24.79 32.05
N ARG A 92 -37.93 24.70 33.04
CA ARG A 92 -36.87 25.68 33.29
C ARG A 92 -35.83 25.70 32.16
N LEU A 93 -35.44 24.52 31.68
CA LEU A 93 -34.55 24.38 30.53
C LEU A 93 -35.15 25.05 29.28
N GLY A 94 -36.43 24.80 28.98
CA GLY A 94 -37.13 25.46 27.87
C GLY A 94 -37.22 26.98 28.00
N LYS A 95 -37.41 27.52 29.22
CA LYS A 95 -37.35 28.99 29.45
C LYS A 95 -35.95 29.55 29.23
N THR A 96 -34.91 28.81 29.63
CA THR A 96 -33.51 29.20 29.47
C THR A 96 -33.12 29.18 28.00
N LEU A 97 -33.41 28.09 27.29
CA LEU A 97 -33.21 27.97 25.84
C LEU A 97 -33.96 29.03 25.05
N ARG A 98 -35.15 29.44 25.48
CA ARG A 98 -35.88 30.55 24.82
C ARG A 98 -35.13 31.89 24.92
N ARG A 99 -34.34 32.10 25.98
CA ARG A 99 -33.54 33.31 26.19
C ARG A 99 -32.18 33.24 25.50
N THR A 100 -31.50 32.10 25.60
CA THR A 100 -30.12 31.92 25.13
C THR A 100 -30.03 31.44 23.69
N ALA A 101 -30.98 30.60 23.26
CA ALA A 101 -30.96 29.89 21.99
C ALA A 101 -32.18 30.18 21.10
N GLY A 102 -32.89 31.29 21.36
CA GLY A 102 -34.09 31.67 20.61
C GLY A 102 -33.86 31.88 19.10
N ASN A 103 -32.61 32.14 18.70
CA ASN A 103 -32.18 32.27 17.31
C ASN A 103 -32.03 30.91 16.60
N TYR A 104 -32.00 29.80 17.34
CA TYR A 104 -31.80 28.46 16.79
C TYR A 104 -33.05 27.57 16.90
N ILE A 105 -33.85 27.74 17.96
CA ILE A 105 -35.02 26.91 18.23
C ILE A 105 -36.23 27.73 18.77
N VAL A 106 -37.40 27.47 18.20
CA VAL A 106 -38.68 27.98 18.68
C VAL A 106 -39.31 26.97 19.63
N ILE A 107 -39.02 27.11 20.92
CA ILE A 107 -39.43 26.20 22.02
C ILE A 107 -40.93 25.92 22.06
N GLY A 108 -41.78 26.93 21.81
CA GLY A 108 -43.24 26.76 21.86
C GLY A 108 -43.83 25.95 20.70
N ARG A 109 -43.09 25.83 19.58
CA ARG A 109 -43.52 25.07 18.39
C ARG A 109 -42.66 23.84 18.13
N ASN A 110 -41.57 23.64 18.88
CA ASN A 110 -40.58 22.58 18.66
C ASN A 110 -40.06 22.60 17.21
N ILE A 111 -39.56 23.75 16.76
CA ILE A 111 -39.06 23.96 15.40
C ILE A 111 -37.66 24.56 15.46
N TYR A 112 -36.70 23.95 14.76
CA TYR A 112 -35.41 24.56 14.44
C TYR A 112 -35.58 25.58 13.31
N ILE A 113 -34.85 26.68 13.39
CA ILE A 113 -34.97 27.82 12.46
C ILE A 113 -33.67 28.08 11.69
N LYS A 114 -33.67 29.14 10.87
CA LYS A 114 -32.63 29.43 9.88
C LYS A 114 -31.20 29.45 10.43
N ASP A 115 -30.93 30.12 11.55
CA ASP A 115 -29.54 30.24 12.03
C ASP A 115 -28.97 28.88 12.44
N PHE A 116 -29.82 27.96 12.90
CA PHE A 116 -29.42 26.58 13.18
C PHE A 116 -29.12 25.81 11.89
N TYR A 117 -29.95 25.99 10.87
CA TYR A 117 -29.70 25.44 9.54
C TYR A 117 -28.40 25.95 8.92
N ASP A 118 -28.12 27.26 9.02
CA ASP A 118 -26.89 27.87 8.52
C ASP A 118 -25.65 27.36 9.30
N GLY A 119 -25.78 27.15 10.61
CA GLY A 119 -24.76 26.48 11.43
C GLY A 119 -24.48 25.05 10.96
N LEU A 120 -25.51 24.23 10.73
CA LEU A 120 -25.37 22.88 10.20
C LEU A 120 -24.75 22.87 8.79
N LYS A 121 -25.09 23.86 7.96
CA LYS A 121 -24.50 24.02 6.62
C LYS A 121 -23.01 24.34 6.69
N SER A 122 -22.59 25.17 7.65
CA SER A 122 -21.17 25.46 7.90
C SER A 122 -20.39 24.22 8.36
N LEU A 123 -21.00 23.42 9.26
CA LEU A 123 -20.44 22.12 9.65
C LEU A 123 -20.35 21.15 8.47
N ARG A 124 -21.35 21.14 7.58
CA ARG A 124 -21.32 20.31 6.38
C ARG A 124 -20.19 20.69 5.42
N LYS A 125 -19.95 22.00 5.21
CA LYS A 125 -18.80 22.49 4.44
C LYS A 125 -17.48 21.99 5.05
N THR A 126 -17.40 22.00 6.37
CA THR A 126 -16.25 21.49 7.13
C THR A 126 -16.06 19.97 6.95
N GLN A 127 -17.15 19.19 6.98
CA GLN A 127 -17.07 17.75 6.69
C GLN A 127 -16.53 17.48 5.28
N LEU A 128 -17.02 18.20 4.25
CA LEU A 128 -16.57 18.01 2.86
C LEU A 128 -15.06 18.19 2.73
N PHE A 129 -14.51 19.22 3.38
CA PHE A 129 -13.08 19.48 3.41
C PHE A 129 -12.30 18.31 4.01
N PHE A 130 -12.62 17.87 5.23
CA PHE A 130 -11.90 16.77 5.88
C PHE A 130 -12.15 15.40 5.21
N SER A 131 -13.35 15.13 4.70
CA SER A 131 -13.65 13.89 3.96
C SER A 131 -12.76 13.73 2.73
N SER A 132 -12.42 14.83 2.05
CA SER A 132 -11.51 14.79 0.90
C SER A 132 -10.07 14.40 1.26
N MET A 133 -9.66 14.60 2.52
CA MET A 133 -8.36 14.17 3.02
C MET A 133 -8.40 12.74 3.55
N LEU A 134 -9.49 12.39 4.25
CA LEU A 134 -9.68 11.05 4.80
C LEU A 134 -9.77 9.98 3.69
N SER A 135 -10.28 10.32 2.50
CA SER A 135 -10.26 9.40 1.36
C SER A 135 -8.85 8.97 0.95
N SER A 136 -7.86 9.87 1.07
CA SER A 136 -6.45 9.56 0.82
C SER A 136 -5.87 8.68 1.94
N TYR A 137 -6.31 8.88 3.19
CA TYR A 137 -5.97 7.99 4.31
C TYR A 137 -6.53 6.57 4.13
N ASP A 138 -7.82 6.42 3.80
CA ASP A 138 -8.46 5.11 3.61
C ASP A 138 -7.78 4.29 2.50
N SER A 139 -7.24 4.97 1.48
CA SER A 139 -6.50 4.34 0.39
C SER A 139 -5.09 3.86 0.82
N PHE A 140 -4.48 4.50 1.83
CA PHE A 140 -3.07 4.30 2.21
C PHE A 140 -2.85 4.27 3.73
N LYS A 141 -3.68 3.51 4.45
CA LYS A 141 -3.65 3.41 5.92
C LYS A 141 -2.27 3.05 6.49
N SER A 142 -1.51 2.17 5.81
CA SER A 142 -0.17 1.78 6.24
C SER A 142 0.87 2.89 6.06
N SER A 143 0.73 3.75 5.04
CA SER A 143 1.62 4.88 4.83
C SER A 143 1.43 5.98 5.88
N PHE A 144 0.22 6.14 6.41
CA PHE A 144 -0.11 7.18 7.39
C PHE A 144 0.76 7.11 8.65
N TYR A 145 0.79 5.97 9.34
CA TYR A 145 1.51 5.85 10.62
C TYR A 145 3.03 5.89 10.44
N MET A 146 3.55 5.41 9.30
CA MET A 146 4.97 5.57 8.97
C MET A 146 5.31 7.03 8.72
N LEU A 147 4.47 7.76 7.97
CA LEU A 147 4.67 9.18 7.70
C LEU A 147 4.56 10.01 8.98
N LEU A 148 3.56 9.73 9.81
CA LEU A 148 3.37 10.35 11.11
C LEU A 148 4.61 10.17 12.02
N SER A 149 5.20 8.97 12.03
CA SER A 149 6.41 8.72 12.83
C SER A 149 7.62 9.53 12.38
N SER A 150 7.68 9.98 11.12
CA SER A 150 8.76 10.87 10.66
C SER A 150 8.68 12.28 11.27
N PHE A 151 7.48 12.70 11.70
CA PHE A 151 7.25 13.98 12.37
C PHE A 151 7.39 13.86 13.89
N ILE A 152 6.79 12.83 14.49
CA ILE A 152 6.74 12.67 15.94
C ILE A 152 8.04 12.07 16.49
N ALA A 153 8.60 11.07 15.81
CA ALA A 153 9.74 10.29 16.30
C ALA A 153 10.84 10.15 15.22
N PRO A 154 11.45 11.26 14.77
CA PRO A 154 12.36 11.29 13.61
C PRO A 154 13.59 10.38 13.81
N ALA A 155 14.13 10.28 15.03
CA ALA A 155 15.27 9.40 15.31
C ALA A 155 14.92 7.91 15.17
N THR A 156 13.76 7.50 15.69
CA THR A 156 13.24 6.13 15.54
C THR A 156 12.94 5.83 14.08
N TYR A 157 12.34 6.80 13.38
CA TYR A 157 12.06 6.73 11.96
C TYR A 157 13.33 6.51 11.11
N GLU A 158 14.36 7.34 11.28
CA GLU A 158 15.62 7.20 10.55
C GLU A 158 16.32 5.87 10.83
N LYS A 159 16.30 5.42 12.10
CA LYS A 159 16.82 4.12 12.51
C LYS A 159 16.07 2.99 11.79
N LEU A 160 14.74 3.04 11.75
CA LEU A 160 13.93 2.07 11.01
C LEU A 160 14.25 2.10 9.52
N ILE A 161 14.36 3.26 8.88
CA ILE A 161 14.73 3.33 7.45
C ILE A 161 16.09 2.69 7.18
N LYS A 162 17.10 3.00 7.99
CA LYS A 162 18.48 2.56 7.80
C LYS A 162 18.71 1.09 8.16
N GLU A 163 18.14 0.63 9.27
CA GLU A 163 18.42 -0.72 9.81
C GLU A 163 17.56 -1.82 9.18
N THR A 164 16.48 -1.46 8.49
CA THR A 164 15.49 -2.41 7.97
C THR A 164 15.56 -2.59 6.46
N ASP A 165 16.53 -1.97 5.79
CA ASP A 165 16.72 -2.14 4.34
C ASP A 165 17.46 -3.45 4.04
N PRO A 166 16.82 -4.47 3.44
CA PRO A 166 17.48 -5.73 3.09
C PRO A 166 18.63 -5.53 2.10
N PHE A 167 18.58 -4.48 1.27
CA PHE A 167 19.63 -4.16 0.30
C PHE A 167 20.92 -3.63 0.94
N SER A 168 20.93 -3.39 2.26
CA SER A 168 22.17 -3.21 3.01
C SER A 168 23.06 -4.46 2.97
N VAL A 169 22.48 -5.64 2.75
CA VAL A 169 23.22 -6.89 2.52
C VAL A 169 23.48 -7.03 1.03
N LYS A 170 24.78 -7.03 0.65
CA LYS A 170 25.20 -7.18 -0.74
C LYS A 170 24.71 -8.52 -1.30
N ILE A 171 24.04 -8.46 -2.46
CA ILE A 171 23.62 -9.64 -3.21
C ILE A 171 24.84 -10.52 -3.50
N GLY A 172 24.70 -11.82 -3.27
CA GLY A 172 25.75 -12.81 -3.45
C GLY A 172 26.64 -13.06 -2.24
N SER A 173 26.34 -12.46 -1.09
CA SER A 173 26.92 -12.86 0.19
C SER A 173 26.28 -14.17 0.70
N GLU A 174 26.99 -14.93 1.55
CA GLU A 174 26.42 -16.12 2.18
C GLU A 174 25.27 -15.73 3.12
N VAL A 175 24.04 -16.06 2.70
CA VAL A 175 22.83 -15.74 3.46
C VAL A 175 22.52 -16.89 4.40
N SER A 176 22.82 -16.71 5.69
CA SER A 176 22.28 -17.62 6.72
C SER A 176 20.77 -17.41 6.87
N GLY A 177 20.03 -18.47 7.22
CA GLY A 177 18.59 -18.36 7.53
C GLY A 177 18.26 -17.36 8.64
N ALA A 178 19.26 -16.92 9.41
CA ALA A 178 19.13 -15.94 10.50
C ALA A 178 19.10 -14.47 10.03
N VAL A 179 19.42 -14.16 8.77
CA VAL A 179 19.49 -12.76 8.28
C VAL A 179 18.12 -12.08 8.40
N ARG A 180 17.05 -12.75 7.98
CA ARG A 180 15.68 -12.24 8.10
C ARG A 180 15.30 -11.99 9.56
N THR A 181 15.58 -12.96 10.43
CA THR A 181 15.30 -12.87 11.87
C THR A 181 16.05 -11.71 12.53
N ASN A 182 17.30 -11.46 12.11
CA ASN A 182 18.07 -10.33 12.59
C ASN A 182 17.46 -8.98 12.21
N PHE A 183 16.94 -8.84 10.98
CA PHE A 183 16.21 -7.62 10.59
C PHE A 183 14.93 -7.44 11.39
N LEU A 184 14.13 -8.49 11.57
CA LEU A 184 12.91 -8.42 12.39
C LEU A 184 13.23 -8.02 13.85
N ARG A 185 14.32 -8.57 14.42
CA ARG A 185 14.78 -8.17 15.76
C ARG A 185 15.21 -6.71 15.83
N LYS A 186 15.84 -6.18 14.78
CA LYS A 186 16.19 -4.74 14.69
C LYS A 186 14.94 -3.85 14.61
N ILE A 187 13.90 -4.29 13.89
CA ILE A 187 12.60 -3.62 13.84
C ILE A 187 12.01 -3.52 15.25
N ASP A 188 11.92 -4.63 15.97
CA ASP A 188 11.37 -4.65 17.34
C ASP A 188 12.22 -3.83 18.33
N ALA A 189 13.54 -3.90 18.20
CA ALA A 189 14.46 -3.08 19.00
C ALA A 189 14.31 -1.58 18.69
N ALA A 190 14.00 -1.21 17.46
CA ALA A 190 13.74 0.18 17.08
C ALA A 190 12.43 0.67 17.74
N PHE A 191 11.35 -0.12 17.72
CA PHE A 191 10.09 0.22 18.39
C PHE A 191 10.25 0.42 19.91
N SER A 192 11.18 -0.29 20.53
CA SER A 192 11.46 -0.17 21.96
C SER A 192 12.14 1.15 22.35
N ASN A 193 12.70 1.90 21.39
CA ASN A 193 13.32 3.20 21.65
C ASN A 193 12.32 4.36 21.61
N LEU A 194 11.04 4.11 21.32
CA LEU A 194 10.02 5.15 21.41
C LEU A 194 9.87 5.59 22.86
N THR A 195 10.08 6.88 23.08
CA THR A 195 9.85 7.56 24.35
C THR A 195 8.37 7.57 24.70
N ASP A 196 8.05 7.79 25.97
CA ASP A 196 6.64 7.86 26.39
C ASP A 196 5.98 9.14 25.89
N GLU A 197 6.72 10.24 25.72
CA GLU A 197 6.23 11.45 25.05
C GLU A 197 5.82 11.16 23.59
N GLU A 198 6.69 10.52 22.80
CA GLU A 198 6.40 10.17 21.40
C GLU A 198 5.18 9.23 21.29
N LYS A 199 5.06 8.24 22.18
CA LYS A 199 3.88 7.35 22.21
C LYS A 199 2.61 8.11 22.54
N SER A 200 2.68 9.04 23.49
CA SER A 200 1.52 9.85 23.88
C SER A 200 1.05 10.74 22.73
N GLU A 201 1.97 11.33 21.98
CA GLU A 201 1.65 12.19 20.84
C GLU A 201 1.10 11.40 19.64
N MET A 202 1.67 10.21 19.36
CA MET A 202 1.11 9.28 18.38
C MET A 202 -0.31 8.85 18.75
N TYR A 203 -0.56 8.56 20.02
CA TYR A 203 -1.88 8.19 20.52
C TYR A 203 -2.88 9.34 20.43
N ARG A 204 -2.50 10.56 20.86
CA ARG A 204 -3.32 11.78 20.73
C ARG A 204 -3.69 12.03 19.26
N THR A 205 -2.74 11.85 18.34
CA THR A 205 -2.99 11.97 16.89
C THR A 205 -3.95 10.91 16.38
N ALA A 206 -3.81 9.66 16.80
CA ALA A 206 -4.72 8.58 16.41
C ALA A 206 -6.15 8.81 16.93
N GLN A 207 -6.30 9.28 18.18
CA GLN A 207 -7.60 9.67 18.74
C GLN A 207 -8.25 10.80 17.95
N ALA A 208 -7.47 11.82 17.57
CA ALA A 208 -7.96 12.95 16.78
C ALA A 208 -8.40 12.52 15.38
N LEU A 209 -7.69 11.59 14.75
CA LEU A 209 -8.05 11.00 13.46
C LEU A 209 -9.38 10.24 13.54
N GLU A 210 -9.57 9.37 14.53
CA GLU A 210 -10.82 8.62 14.70
C GLU A 210 -12.01 9.53 15.04
N TRP A 211 -11.77 10.59 15.82
CA TRP A 211 -12.79 11.61 16.05
C TRP A 211 -13.17 12.33 14.75
N MET A 212 -12.18 12.75 13.96
CA MET A 212 -12.41 13.43 12.68
C MET A 212 -13.19 12.53 11.71
N ARG A 213 -12.87 11.24 11.67
CA ARG A 213 -13.63 10.24 10.91
C ARG A 213 -15.07 10.16 11.36
N SER A 214 -15.30 10.01 12.67
CA SER A 214 -16.64 9.96 13.26
C SER A 214 -17.45 11.23 12.94
N PHE A 215 -16.80 12.40 12.93
CA PHE A 215 -17.42 13.66 12.52
C PHE A 215 -17.77 13.69 11.04
N CYS A 216 -16.89 13.22 10.15
CA CYS A 216 -17.13 13.13 8.71
C CYS A 216 -18.21 12.12 8.32
N ASP A 217 -18.39 11.05 9.10
CA ASP A 217 -19.39 10.00 8.87
C ASP A 217 -20.83 10.43 9.23
N LEU A 218 -21.00 11.58 9.92
CA LEU A 218 -22.32 12.12 10.25
C LEU A 218 -23.10 12.47 8.98
N GLN A 219 -24.37 12.05 8.92
CA GLN A 219 -25.25 12.25 7.77
C GLN A 219 -25.90 13.64 7.74
N LEU A 220 -25.09 14.70 7.79
CA LEU A 220 -25.58 16.09 7.78
C LEU A 220 -26.32 16.43 6.48
N ASP A 221 -25.97 15.83 5.34
CA ASP A 221 -26.73 16.00 4.09
C ASP A 221 -28.20 15.59 4.25
N LYS A 222 -28.44 14.40 4.82
CA LYS A 222 -29.81 13.92 5.06
C LYS A 222 -30.54 14.78 6.07
N THR A 223 -29.82 15.30 7.06
CA THR A 223 -30.37 16.22 8.07
C THR A 223 -30.82 17.53 7.44
N LEU A 224 -29.97 18.14 6.62
CA LEU A 224 -30.26 19.40 5.93
C LEU A 224 -31.46 19.25 4.98
N LEU A 225 -31.61 18.11 4.31
CA LEU A 225 -32.77 17.81 3.45
C LEU A 225 -34.11 17.73 4.21
N ARG A 226 -34.09 17.56 5.54
CA ARG A 226 -35.31 17.56 6.38
C ARG A 226 -35.77 18.96 6.79
N PHE A 227 -35.07 20.02 6.37
CA PHE A 227 -35.53 21.39 6.55
C PHE A 227 -36.41 21.82 5.37
N SER A 228 -37.58 22.37 5.67
CA SER A 228 -38.45 23.00 4.69
C SER A 228 -37.99 24.44 4.44
N ILE A 229 -37.58 24.72 3.20
CA ILE A 229 -37.16 26.05 2.76
C ILE A 229 -38.36 26.71 2.07
N ILE A 230 -39.07 27.57 2.80
CA ILE A 230 -40.25 28.29 2.28
C ILE A 230 -39.81 29.58 1.57
N SER A 231 -38.77 30.24 2.09
CA SER A 231 -38.13 31.42 1.47
C SER A 231 -36.66 31.56 1.90
N LYS A 232 -35.92 32.54 1.37
CA LYS A 232 -34.53 32.82 1.78
C LYS A 232 -34.39 33.17 3.28
N SER A 233 -35.46 33.62 3.92
CA SER A 233 -35.50 33.98 5.35
C SER A 233 -36.25 32.96 6.21
N GLU A 234 -37.06 32.08 5.60
CA GLU A 234 -37.91 31.15 6.32
C GLU A 234 -37.52 29.70 6.01
N VAL A 235 -36.67 29.17 6.90
CA VAL A 235 -36.19 27.79 6.89
C VAL A 235 -36.57 27.17 8.23
N ILE A 236 -37.33 26.07 8.20
CA ILE A 236 -37.85 25.44 9.40
C ILE A 236 -37.72 23.91 9.35
N SER A 237 -37.48 23.28 10.50
CA SER A 237 -37.60 21.83 10.64
C SER A 237 -38.20 21.47 12.00
N PRO A 238 -39.24 20.62 12.06
CA PRO A 238 -39.72 20.08 13.33
C PRO A 238 -38.61 19.34 14.06
N THR A 239 -38.40 19.61 15.35
CA THR A 239 -37.22 19.07 16.08
C THR A 239 -37.19 17.54 16.13
N LEU A 240 -38.37 16.90 16.13
CA LEU A 240 -38.51 15.44 16.16
C LEU A 240 -38.04 14.76 14.86
N THR A 241 -38.06 15.46 13.71
CA THR A 241 -37.67 14.84 12.43
C THR A 241 -36.16 14.70 12.30
N VAL A 242 -35.37 15.50 12.99
CA VAL A 242 -33.90 15.47 12.97
C VAL A 242 -33.29 15.01 14.29
N GLN A 243 -34.13 14.63 15.27
CA GLN A 243 -33.70 14.28 16.62
C GLN A 243 -32.59 13.21 16.65
N PRO A 244 -32.71 12.06 15.96
CA PRO A 244 -31.67 11.02 16.00
C PRO A 244 -30.30 11.56 15.55
N GLU A 245 -30.28 12.36 14.48
CA GLU A 245 -29.05 12.95 13.96
C GLU A 245 -28.46 13.99 14.93
N MET A 246 -29.30 14.73 15.66
CA MET A 246 -28.84 15.69 16.68
C MET A 246 -28.28 15.00 17.92
N GLU A 247 -28.82 13.84 18.32
CA GLU A 247 -28.26 13.02 19.40
C GLU A 247 -26.84 12.55 19.06
N ILE A 248 -26.63 12.07 17.83
CA ILE A 248 -25.32 11.62 17.34
C ILE A 248 -24.36 12.82 17.20
N LEU A 249 -24.80 13.92 16.59
CA LEU A 249 -23.99 15.14 16.46
C LEU A 249 -23.54 15.67 17.82
N SER A 250 -24.45 15.70 18.80
CA SER A 250 -24.13 16.11 20.18
C SER A 250 -23.08 15.19 20.83
N SER A 251 -23.13 13.88 20.54
CA SER A 251 -22.15 12.91 21.04
C SER A 251 -20.77 13.08 20.40
N VAL A 252 -20.72 13.34 19.09
CA VAL A 252 -19.46 13.64 18.40
C VAL A 252 -18.84 14.94 18.89
N LEU A 253 -19.64 16.01 18.99
CA LEU A 253 -19.12 17.33 19.37
C LEU A 253 -18.70 17.41 20.84
N SER A 254 -19.40 16.71 21.74
CA SER A 254 -19.01 16.61 23.16
C SER A 254 -17.75 15.78 23.37
N SER A 255 -17.46 14.83 22.48
CA SER A 255 -16.22 14.03 22.48
C SER A 255 -15.08 14.68 21.68
N LYS A 256 -15.15 15.99 21.41
CA LYS A 256 -14.17 16.70 20.58
C LYS A 256 -12.74 16.49 21.09
N LYS A 257 -11.85 16.13 20.17
CA LYS A 257 -10.41 16.06 20.38
C LYS A 257 -9.74 17.30 19.81
N ASN A 258 -8.63 17.72 20.42
CA ASN A 258 -7.74 18.69 19.79
C ASN A 258 -7.13 18.03 18.54
N ILE A 259 -7.05 18.75 17.42
CA ILE A 259 -6.49 18.23 16.16
C ILE A 259 -5.02 18.61 16.13
N PRO A 260 -4.07 17.66 16.28
CA PRO A 260 -2.65 17.97 16.26
C PRO A 260 -2.23 18.48 14.89
N GLN A 261 -1.26 19.39 14.86
CA GLN A 261 -0.70 19.90 13.61
C GLN A 261 -0.09 18.78 12.75
N ASN A 262 0.57 17.81 13.38
CA ASN A 262 1.16 16.65 12.72
C ASN A 262 0.12 15.83 11.95
N LEU A 263 -1.13 15.76 12.42
CA LEU A 263 -2.22 15.08 11.72
C LEU A 263 -2.52 15.77 10.38
N LEU A 264 -2.66 17.10 10.40
CA LEU A 264 -2.97 17.88 9.21
C LEU A 264 -1.82 17.87 8.20
N GLN A 265 -0.58 17.94 8.67
CA GLN A 265 0.61 17.82 7.83
C GLN A 265 0.65 16.47 7.09
N VAL A 266 0.41 15.37 7.80
CA VAL A 266 0.38 14.02 7.22
C VAL A 266 -0.75 13.89 6.20
N LEU A 267 -1.96 14.35 6.54
CA LEU A 267 -3.11 14.30 5.63
C LEU A 267 -2.91 15.16 4.37
N PHE A 268 -2.32 16.34 4.51
CA PHE A 268 -1.96 17.21 3.39
C PHE A 268 -0.99 16.49 2.44
N LEU A 269 0.11 15.94 2.97
CA LEU A 269 1.10 15.23 2.15
C LEU A 269 0.51 14.04 1.41
N MET A 270 -0.37 13.28 2.07
CA MET A 270 -1.05 12.15 1.43
C MET A 270 -1.98 12.60 0.31
N GLN A 271 -2.69 13.73 0.48
CA GLN A 271 -3.56 14.29 -0.55
C GLN A 271 -2.76 14.88 -1.73
N SER A 272 -1.69 15.61 -1.46
CA SER A 272 -0.83 16.20 -2.49
C SER A 272 -0.12 15.15 -3.33
N GLN A 273 0.08 13.93 -2.82
CA GLN A 273 0.72 12.85 -3.56
C GLN A 273 -0.02 12.48 -4.86
N GLU A 274 -1.34 12.63 -4.90
CA GLU A 274 -2.14 12.37 -6.11
C GLU A 274 -1.94 13.42 -7.20
N LYS A 275 -1.41 14.60 -6.86
CA LYS A 275 -1.44 15.80 -7.73
C LYS A 275 -0.13 16.58 -7.83
N MET A 276 0.97 16.14 -7.20
CA MET A 276 2.25 16.87 -7.12
C MET A 276 2.61 17.57 -8.46
N PRO A 277 2.41 18.88 -8.57
CA PRO A 277 2.83 19.62 -9.75
C PRO A 277 4.34 19.87 -9.69
N ASP A 278 5.01 19.82 -10.85
CA ASP A 278 6.44 20.17 -10.95
C ASP A 278 6.71 21.67 -10.71
N ASP A 279 5.67 22.50 -10.51
CA ASP A 279 5.75 23.96 -10.35
C ASP A 279 5.73 24.40 -8.87
N GLU A 280 6.83 25.00 -8.40
CA GLU A 280 7.03 25.49 -7.03
C GLU A 280 6.01 26.55 -6.59
N ILE A 281 5.61 27.43 -7.52
CA ILE A 281 4.65 28.51 -7.24
C ILE A 281 3.25 27.93 -6.95
N LYS A 282 2.85 26.88 -7.68
CA LYS A 282 1.55 26.23 -7.49
C LYS A 282 1.46 25.54 -6.13
N LEU A 283 2.54 24.88 -5.72
CA LEU A 283 2.59 24.17 -4.45
C LEU A 283 2.52 25.10 -3.23
N LYS A 284 3.15 26.29 -3.30
CA LYS A 284 3.03 27.32 -2.26
C LYS A 284 1.59 27.84 -2.14
N THR A 285 0.95 28.17 -3.26
CA THR A 285 -0.46 28.59 -3.26
C THR A 285 -1.41 27.50 -2.74
N GLU A 286 -1.19 26.23 -3.11
CA GLU A 286 -2.00 25.11 -2.60
C GLU A 286 -1.86 24.94 -1.08
N THR A 287 -0.65 25.17 -0.55
CA THR A 287 -0.37 25.10 0.90
C THR A 287 -1.05 26.24 1.66
N ASP A 288 -0.97 27.48 1.16
CA ASP A 288 -1.64 28.63 1.77
C ASP A 288 -3.17 28.49 1.75
N ASP A 289 -3.72 28.03 0.62
CA ASP A 289 -5.15 27.73 0.49
C ASP A 289 -5.59 26.60 1.42
N PHE A 290 -4.76 25.58 1.61
CA PHE A 290 -5.00 24.49 2.56
C PHE A 290 -5.05 25.01 4.00
N ILE A 291 -4.04 25.77 4.43
CA ILE A 291 -3.98 26.33 5.79
C ILE A 291 -5.21 27.18 6.06
N LYS A 292 -5.56 28.07 5.12
CA LYS A 292 -6.74 28.93 5.24
C LYS A 292 -8.04 28.12 5.39
N GLN A 293 -8.21 27.07 4.60
CA GLN A 293 -9.40 26.20 4.68
C GLN A 293 -9.42 25.37 5.97
N ALA A 294 -8.27 24.85 6.42
CA ALA A 294 -8.16 24.09 7.66
C ALA A 294 -8.50 24.97 8.88
N VAL A 295 -7.97 26.18 8.89
CA VAL A 295 -8.28 27.19 9.91
C VAL A 295 -9.77 27.55 9.90
N GLU A 296 -10.35 27.83 8.72
CA GLU A 296 -11.78 28.15 8.60
C GLU A 296 -12.65 26.98 9.11
N ALA A 297 -12.31 25.75 8.71
CA ALA A 297 -12.99 24.52 9.12
C ALA A 297 -12.95 24.31 10.66
N LEU A 298 -11.76 24.41 11.27
CA LEU A 298 -11.61 24.28 12.72
C LEU A 298 -12.35 25.39 13.47
N SER A 299 -12.32 26.62 12.95
CA SER A 299 -13.06 27.75 13.51
C SER A 299 -14.56 27.50 13.45
N ASN A 300 -15.10 27.00 12.33
CA ASN A 300 -16.52 26.70 12.20
C ASN A 300 -17.02 25.69 13.24
N ILE A 301 -16.24 24.64 13.51
CA ILE A 301 -16.55 23.67 14.57
C ILE A 301 -16.55 24.35 15.94
N LYS A 302 -15.53 25.16 16.24
CA LYS A 302 -15.41 25.87 17.52
C LYS A 302 -16.57 26.86 17.74
N THR A 303 -16.89 27.65 16.73
CA THR A 303 -18.01 28.61 16.76
C THR A 303 -19.33 27.89 17.00
N PHE A 304 -19.60 26.80 16.28
CA PHE A 304 -20.84 26.05 16.47
C PHE A 304 -20.97 25.48 17.89
N ILE A 305 -19.91 24.87 18.43
CA ILE A 305 -19.89 24.31 19.79
C ILE A 305 -20.17 25.39 20.86
N ASN A 306 -19.61 26.59 20.66
CA ASN A 306 -19.73 27.67 21.64
C ASN A 306 -21.07 28.42 21.56
N GLU A 307 -21.62 28.59 20.36
CA GLU A 307 -22.83 29.39 20.13
C GLU A 307 -24.13 28.57 20.26
N VAL A 308 -24.09 27.29 19.88
CA VAL A 308 -25.28 26.43 19.82
C VAL A 308 -25.28 25.49 21.04
N PRO A 309 -26.19 25.67 22.02
CA PRO A 309 -26.30 24.78 23.19
C PRO A 309 -27.00 23.46 22.81
N LEU A 310 -26.36 22.68 21.95
CA LEU A 310 -26.94 21.48 21.32
C LEU A 310 -27.32 20.40 22.36
N LEU A 311 -26.52 20.22 23.41
CA LEU A 311 -26.80 19.28 24.50
C LEU A 311 -28.16 19.57 25.16
N ASP A 312 -28.38 20.84 25.52
CA ASP A 312 -29.62 21.28 26.17
C ASP A 312 -30.80 21.20 25.21
N MET A 313 -30.60 21.52 23.92
CA MET A 313 -31.63 21.34 22.90
C MET A 313 -32.05 19.87 22.78
N VAL A 314 -31.10 18.93 22.75
CA VAL A 314 -31.38 17.49 22.65
C VAL A 314 -32.13 17.01 23.89
N ARG A 315 -31.67 17.37 25.10
CA ARG A 315 -32.35 17.03 26.37
C ARG A 315 -33.80 17.52 26.39
N TYR A 316 -34.02 18.76 25.94
CA TYR A 316 -35.36 19.35 25.87
C TYR A 316 -36.26 18.64 24.86
N VAL A 317 -35.77 18.38 23.63
CA VAL A 317 -36.54 17.74 22.55
C VAL A 317 -36.87 16.29 22.89
N LYS A 318 -35.90 15.54 23.44
CA LYS A 318 -36.07 14.16 23.90
C LYS A 318 -36.97 14.04 25.13
N LYS A 319 -37.20 15.16 25.83
CA LYS A 319 -37.86 15.23 27.14
C LYS A 319 -37.14 14.37 28.19
N ASP A 320 -35.81 14.35 28.11
CA ASP A 320 -34.96 13.61 29.03
C ASP A 320 -33.82 14.53 29.50
N ILE A 321 -33.97 15.04 30.73
CA ILE A 321 -32.99 15.94 31.35
C ILE A 321 -31.70 15.21 31.74
N ASN A 322 -31.79 13.89 31.95
CA ASN A 322 -30.67 13.04 32.36
C ASN A 322 -29.92 12.46 31.17
N TRP A 323 -30.39 12.72 29.94
CA TRP A 323 -29.71 12.25 28.75
C TRP A 323 -28.29 12.81 28.69
N LEU A 324 -27.35 11.91 28.42
CA LEU A 324 -25.94 12.20 28.24
C LEU A 324 -25.50 11.70 26.88
N PRO A 325 -24.65 12.46 26.17
CA PRO A 325 -24.04 11.97 24.95
C PRO A 325 -23.13 10.78 25.26
N TYR A 326 -23.03 9.84 24.31
CA TYR A 326 -22.08 8.73 24.45
C TYR A 326 -20.68 9.22 24.11
N LYS A 327 -19.68 8.63 24.77
CA LYS A 327 -18.27 8.93 24.51
C LYS A 327 -17.81 8.20 23.25
N ILE A 328 -17.15 8.92 22.36
CA ILE A 328 -16.47 8.30 21.22
C ILE A 328 -15.08 7.87 21.66
N GLU A 329 -14.87 6.56 21.63
CA GLU A 329 -13.59 5.91 21.89
C GLU A 329 -12.97 5.46 20.57
N GLY A 330 -11.64 5.44 20.50
CA GLY A 330 -10.91 5.12 19.28
C GLY A 330 -9.44 5.46 19.36
N GLY A 331 -8.65 4.89 18.47
CA GLY A 331 -7.20 5.13 18.37
C GLY A 331 -6.34 4.23 19.27
N GLU A 332 -6.91 3.26 19.99
CA GLU A 332 -6.16 2.32 20.85
C GLU A 332 -5.22 1.41 20.05
N ASP A 333 -5.66 0.98 18.86
CA ASP A 333 -4.90 0.09 17.98
C ASP A 333 -3.78 0.78 17.19
N TRP A 334 -3.51 2.07 17.45
CA TRP A 334 -2.52 2.85 16.69
C TRP A 334 -1.16 2.17 16.63
N PHE A 335 -0.72 1.56 17.74
CA PHE A 335 0.59 0.93 17.81
C PHE A 335 0.63 -0.39 17.03
N ILE A 336 -0.50 -1.11 16.95
CA ILE A 336 -0.64 -2.30 16.12
C ILE A 336 -0.51 -1.90 14.65
N TYR A 337 -1.25 -0.89 14.22
CA TYR A 337 -1.17 -0.38 12.84
C TYR A 337 0.21 0.15 12.49
N PHE A 338 0.84 0.88 13.42
CA PHE A 338 2.22 1.36 13.26
C PHE A 338 3.20 0.21 13.02
N LYS A 339 3.19 -0.82 13.89
CA LYS A 339 4.06 -1.99 13.72
C LYS A 339 3.78 -2.72 12.41
N GLN A 340 2.51 -2.98 12.11
CA GLN A 340 2.10 -3.70 10.92
C GLN A 340 2.60 -2.99 9.65
N SER A 341 2.51 -1.67 9.59
CA SER A 341 2.96 -0.87 8.45
C SER A 341 4.45 -1.06 8.15
N TRP A 342 5.29 -1.05 9.19
CA TRP A 342 6.73 -1.30 9.06
C TRP A 342 7.04 -2.75 8.68
N TYR A 343 6.31 -3.72 9.22
CA TYR A 343 6.46 -5.12 8.84
C TYR A 343 6.06 -5.37 7.38
N GLU A 344 4.97 -4.78 6.91
CA GLU A 344 4.54 -4.85 5.52
C GLU A 344 5.59 -4.26 4.58
N ARG A 345 6.10 -3.06 4.88
CA ARG A 345 7.18 -2.43 4.11
C ARG A 345 8.43 -3.32 4.07
N PHE A 346 8.87 -3.85 5.21
CA PHE A 346 10.01 -4.76 5.27
C PHE A 346 9.78 -6.01 4.41
N ASN A 347 8.60 -6.62 4.51
CA ASN A 347 8.27 -7.83 3.75
C ASN A 347 8.28 -7.58 2.24
N GLN A 348 7.79 -6.45 1.77
CA GLN A 348 7.86 -6.05 0.36
C GLN A 348 9.31 -5.92 -0.13
N LYS A 349 10.15 -5.21 0.64
CA LYS A 349 11.58 -5.07 0.31
C LYS A 349 12.32 -6.39 0.38
N TRP A 350 12.02 -7.21 1.39
CA TRP A 350 12.62 -8.53 1.59
C TRP A 350 12.27 -9.48 0.45
N SER A 351 11.02 -9.49 -0.01
CA SER A 351 10.61 -10.29 -1.16
C SER A 351 11.41 -9.91 -2.40
N THR A 352 11.59 -8.60 -2.62
CA THR A 352 12.37 -8.09 -3.76
C THR A 352 13.84 -8.49 -3.67
N TRP A 353 14.47 -8.29 -2.51
CA TRP A 353 15.86 -8.68 -2.28
C TRP A 353 16.06 -10.20 -2.36
N SER A 354 15.15 -10.99 -1.77
CA SER A 354 15.21 -12.45 -1.80
C SER A 354 15.07 -13.00 -3.22
N TYR A 355 14.24 -12.38 -4.07
CA TYR A 355 14.18 -12.70 -5.48
C TYR A 355 15.52 -12.44 -6.18
N GLU A 356 16.14 -11.28 -5.97
CA GLU A 356 17.44 -10.95 -6.59
C GLU A 356 18.57 -11.86 -6.08
N GLN A 357 18.56 -12.22 -4.79
CA GLN A 357 19.51 -13.18 -4.22
C GLN A 357 19.34 -14.58 -4.84
N LYS A 358 18.13 -15.14 -4.87
CA LYS A 358 17.87 -16.43 -5.52
C LYS A 358 18.28 -16.41 -7.00
N LYS A 359 18.01 -15.31 -7.69
CA LYS A 359 18.40 -15.11 -9.09
C LYS A 359 19.92 -15.12 -9.27
N TYR A 360 20.64 -14.47 -8.35
CA TYR A 360 22.10 -14.49 -8.31
C TYR A 360 22.63 -15.90 -8.07
N ASP A 361 22.09 -16.62 -7.09
CA ASP A 361 22.53 -17.99 -6.76
C ASP A 361 22.34 -18.95 -7.94
N ILE A 362 21.22 -18.84 -8.66
CA ILE A 362 20.97 -19.59 -9.90
C ILE A 362 21.98 -19.20 -10.99
N LYS A 363 22.26 -17.90 -11.17
CA LYS A 363 23.25 -17.42 -12.13
C LYS A 363 24.64 -18.00 -11.85
N ILE A 364 25.07 -18.05 -10.59
CA ILE A 364 26.36 -18.64 -10.21
C ILE A 364 26.41 -20.13 -10.52
N GLN A 365 25.34 -20.88 -10.27
CA GLN A 365 25.27 -22.30 -10.64
C GLN A 365 25.33 -22.51 -12.16
N MET A 366 24.65 -21.64 -12.93
CA MET A 366 24.73 -21.64 -14.39
C MET A 366 26.14 -21.38 -14.90
N ILE A 367 26.83 -20.37 -14.37
CA ILE A 367 28.22 -20.04 -14.70
C ILE A 367 29.15 -21.22 -14.35
N SER A 368 29.00 -21.78 -13.15
CA SER A 368 29.80 -22.91 -12.68
C SER A 368 29.63 -24.16 -13.55
N LEU A 369 28.42 -24.43 -14.05
CA LEU A 369 28.15 -25.55 -14.96
C LEU A 369 28.89 -25.37 -16.30
N LEU A 370 28.82 -24.15 -16.85
CA LEU A 370 29.42 -23.83 -18.15
C LEU A 370 30.94 -23.61 -18.09
N LYS A 371 31.51 -23.46 -16.88
CA LYS A 371 32.93 -23.15 -16.65
C LYS A 371 33.39 -21.88 -17.37
N VAL A 372 32.54 -20.87 -17.37
CA VAL A 372 32.80 -19.53 -17.91
C VAL A 372 32.95 -18.53 -16.76
N ASP A 373 33.49 -17.33 -17.04
CA ASP A 373 33.58 -16.27 -16.03
C ASP A 373 32.24 -15.53 -15.84
N ASP A 374 31.48 -15.34 -16.92
CA ASP A 374 30.13 -14.76 -16.90
C ASP A 374 29.31 -15.28 -18.09
N LEU A 375 27.98 -15.07 -18.02
CA LEU A 375 27.08 -15.36 -19.13
C LEU A 375 27.22 -14.30 -20.23
N ASN A 376 27.17 -14.73 -21.49
CA ASN A 376 27.22 -13.86 -22.65
C ASN A 376 26.03 -12.90 -22.63
N THR A 377 26.28 -11.59 -22.58
CA THR A 377 25.24 -10.55 -22.63
C THR A 377 24.59 -10.47 -24.01
N LEU A 378 23.43 -9.81 -24.11
CA LEU A 378 22.89 -9.49 -25.43
C LEU A 378 23.79 -8.46 -26.13
N ARG A 379 23.97 -8.60 -27.45
CA ARG A 379 24.75 -7.63 -28.25
C ARG A 379 24.02 -6.29 -28.37
N PHE A 380 22.69 -6.33 -28.43
CA PHE A 380 21.85 -5.17 -28.66
C PHE A 380 20.68 -5.11 -27.69
N TYR A 381 20.42 -3.90 -27.19
CA TYR A 381 19.34 -3.60 -26.24
C TYR A 381 18.51 -2.42 -26.76
N PRO A 382 17.71 -2.60 -27.83
CA PRO A 382 17.01 -1.49 -28.48
C PRO A 382 16.00 -0.77 -27.57
N TRP A 383 15.53 -1.45 -26.52
CA TRP A 383 14.63 -0.92 -25.50
C TRP A 383 15.32 -0.13 -24.37
N LYS A 384 16.66 -0.07 -24.31
CA LYS A 384 17.37 0.78 -23.36
C LYS A 384 17.31 2.25 -23.79
N ASN A 385 17.41 3.17 -22.83
CA ASN A 385 17.38 4.63 -23.01
C ASN A 385 16.07 5.16 -23.61
N LEU A 386 14.96 4.47 -23.33
CA LEU A 386 13.62 4.98 -23.59
C LEU A 386 13.10 5.75 -22.37
N TRP A 387 12.14 6.64 -22.60
CA TRP A 387 11.41 7.33 -21.54
C TRP A 387 10.52 6.37 -20.71
N VAL A 388 10.21 5.19 -21.27
CA VAL A 388 9.57 4.08 -20.55
C VAL A 388 10.63 3.08 -20.14
N ASN A 389 10.63 2.69 -18.86
CA ASN A 389 11.51 1.64 -18.38
C ASN A 389 10.99 0.27 -18.85
N CYS A 390 11.73 -0.38 -19.75
CA CYS A 390 11.42 -1.71 -20.26
C CYS A 390 12.47 -2.73 -19.81
N SER A 391 12.01 -3.89 -19.36
CA SER A 391 12.87 -5.01 -18.96
C SER A 391 12.55 -6.24 -19.80
N PHE A 392 13.57 -6.98 -20.21
CA PHE A 392 13.39 -8.26 -20.89
C PHE A 392 13.08 -9.36 -19.87
N LYS A 393 11.83 -9.83 -19.85
CA LYS A 393 11.45 -10.95 -18.98
C LYS A 393 12.17 -12.22 -19.38
N LYS A 394 12.56 -13.03 -18.40
CA LYS A 394 13.32 -14.27 -18.59
C LYS A 394 14.69 -14.09 -19.28
N GLU A 395 15.30 -12.90 -19.19
CA GLU A 395 16.62 -12.62 -19.77
C GLU A 395 17.68 -13.60 -19.25
N LEU A 396 17.70 -13.92 -17.96
CA LEU A 396 18.70 -14.84 -17.37
C LEU A 396 18.68 -16.21 -18.06
N GLN A 397 17.51 -16.80 -18.25
CA GLN A 397 17.32 -18.09 -18.91
C GLN A 397 17.77 -18.05 -20.37
N PHE A 398 17.45 -16.96 -21.05
CA PHE A 398 17.85 -16.76 -22.45
C PHE A 398 19.38 -16.66 -22.57
N LEU A 399 20.03 -15.83 -21.74
CA LEU A 399 21.48 -15.66 -21.73
C LEU A 399 22.19 -16.97 -21.36
N PHE A 400 21.63 -17.76 -20.45
CA PHE A 400 22.15 -19.07 -20.10
C PHE A 400 22.19 -20.02 -21.30
N LEU A 401 21.06 -20.21 -21.99
CA LEU A 401 21.01 -21.08 -23.18
C LEU A 401 21.90 -20.56 -24.32
N LYS A 402 21.90 -19.25 -24.56
CA LYS A 402 22.81 -18.64 -25.53
C LYS A 402 24.28 -18.96 -25.21
N THR A 403 24.68 -18.81 -23.95
CA THR A 403 26.05 -19.11 -23.50
C THR A 403 26.36 -20.59 -23.63
N PHE A 404 25.42 -21.46 -23.24
CA PHE A 404 25.53 -22.91 -23.40
C PHE A 404 25.82 -23.32 -24.85
N PHE A 405 25.07 -22.82 -25.84
CA PHE A 405 25.30 -23.17 -27.25
C PHE A 405 26.52 -22.47 -27.87
N SER A 406 26.96 -21.33 -27.34
CA SER A 406 28.13 -20.63 -27.89
C SER A 406 29.47 -21.16 -27.36
N SER A 407 29.51 -21.69 -26.13
CA SER A 407 30.75 -22.02 -25.43
C SER A 407 30.85 -23.47 -24.90
N PHE A 408 29.74 -24.17 -24.66
CA PHE A 408 29.77 -25.47 -23.98
C PHE A 408 29.31 -26.62 -24.89
N TYR A 409 28.15 -26.50 -25.54
CA TYR A 409 27.50 -27.58 -26.27
C TYR A 409 28.38 -28.19 -27.38
N TYR A 410 28.89 -27.37 -28.31
CA TYR A 410 29.67 -27.89 -29.44
C TYR A 410 31.03 -28.45 -29.03
N GLU A 411 31.64 -27.93 -27.96
CA GLU A 411 32.95 -28.39 -27.51
C GLU A 411 32.86 -29.66 -26.66
N LYS A 412 31.88 -29.71 -25.74
CA LYS A 412 31.81 -30.75 -24.70
C LYS A 412 30.77 -31.83 -24.94
N LEU A 413 29.71 -31.57 -25.72
CA LEU A 413 28.56 -32.47 -25.84
C LEU A 413 28.34 -32.98 -27.27
N SER A 414 28.33 -32.09 -28.26
CA SER A 414 28.02 -32.42 -29.66
C SER A 414 28.85 -33.59 -30.22
N PRO A 415 30.18 -33.72 -29.98
CA PRO A 415 30.97 -34.81 -30.52
C PRO A 415 30.45 -36.20 -30.10
N SER A 416 30.23 -36.42 -28.80
CA SER A 416 29.80 -37.71 -28.29
C SER A 416 28.34 -38.00 -28.66
N LEU A 417 27.47 -36.96 -28.69
CA LEU A 417 26.09 -37.08 -29.16
C LEU A 417 26.02 -37.43 -30.65
N LYS A 418 26.92 -36.91 -31.47
CA LYS A 418 27.01 -37.22 -32.90
C LYS A 418 27.43 -38.66 -33.16
N ILE A 419 28.33 -39.21 -32.35
CA ILE A 419 28.72 -40.63 -32.45
C ILE A 419 27.49 -41.52 -32.21
N ILE A 420 26.67 -41.21 -31.21
CA ILE A 420 25.39 -41.93 -31.00
C ILE A 420 24.49 -41.84 -32.23
N LEU A 421 24.38 -40.67 -32.86
CA LEU A 421 23.53 -40.49 -34.04
C LEU A 421 24.00 -41.32 -35.24
N VAL A 422 25.31 -41.37 -35.48
CA VAL A 422 25.91 -41.97 -36.69
C VAL A 422 26.16 -43.47 -36.52
N GLU A 423 26.66 -43.88 -35.36
CA GLU A 423 27.08 -45.26 -35.11
C GLU A 423 26.09 -46.05 -34.23
N GLY A 424 25.12 -45.38 -33.60
CA GLY A 424 24.16 -46.02 -32.70
C GLY A 424 23.16 -46.93 -33.42
N ASN A 425 23.10 -48.20 -33.01
CA ASN A 425 22.07 -49.12 -33.46
C ASN A 425 20.91 -49.14 -32.44
N PHE A 426 19.89 -48.31 -32.71
CA PHE A 426 18.74 -48.17 -31.84
C PHE A 426 17.81 -49.37 -31.94
N ALA A 427 17.48 -49.99 -30.79
CA ALA A 427 16.52 -51.10 -30.75
C ALA A 427 15.09 -50.68 -31.12
N ARG A 428 14.76 -49.39 -31.03
CA ARG A 428 13.46 -48.81 -31.36
C ARG A 428 13.63 -47.65 -32.33
N ILE A 429 12.86 -47.69 -33.42
CA ILE A 429 12.91 -46.66 -34.47
C ILE A 429 12.38 -45.33 -33.93
N GLU A 430 11.42 -45.36 -33.01
CA GLU A 430 10.86 -44.17 -32.37
C GLU A 430 11.95 -43.40 -31.62
N ASN A 431 12.83 -44.10 -30.88
CA ASN A 431 13.94 -43.48 -30.15
C ASN A 431 14.94 -42.83 -31.11
N LEU A 432 15.23 -43.48 -32.25
CA LEU A 432 16.11 -42.91 -33.27
C LEU A 432 15.50 -41.64 -33.89
N ASN A 433 14.22 -41.68 -34.25
CA ASN A 433 13.52 -40.54 -34.85
C ASN A 433 13.43 -39.36 -33.88
N GLU A 434 13.09 -39.62 -32.62
CA GLU A 434 13.05 -38.62 -31.57
C GLU A 434 14.44 -38.02 -31.35
N TYR A 435 15.47 -38.86 -31.19
CA TYR A 435 16.85 -38.41 -31.00
C TYR A 435 17.37 -37.59 -32.18
N THR A 436 17.15 -38.05 -33.41
CA THR A 436 17.56 -37.34 -34.64
C THR A 436 16.88 -35.97 -34.73
N THR A 437 15.58 -35.91 -34.44
CA THR A 437 14.82 -34.66 -34.46
C THR A 437 15.35 -33.67 -33.42
N ALA A 438 15.52 -34.13 -32.18
CA ALA A 438 16.04 -33.30 -31.10
C ALA A 438 17.49 -32.84 -31.36
N TYR A 439 18.35 -33.74 -31.84
CA TYR A 439 19.74 -33.43 -32.18
C TYR A 439 19.83 -32.35 -33.27
N ASN A 440 19.08 -32.50 -34.37
CA ASN A 440 19.05 -31.51 -35.45
C ASN A 440 18.60 -30.14 -34.95
N VAL A 441 17.59 -30.11 -34.07
CA VAL A 441 17.14 -28.89 -33.41
C VAL A 441 18.28 -28.24 -32.62
N LEU A 442 19.03 -29.01 -31.82
CA LEU A 442 20.14 -28.49 -31.01
C LEU A 442 21.32 -27.98 -31.88
N GLU A 443 21.66 -28.68 -32.95
CA GLU A 443 22.76 -28.31 -33.85
C GLU A 443 22.57 -26.95 -34.53
N HIS A 444 21.33 -26.49 -34.71
CA HIS A 444 21.03 -25.19 -35.32
C HIS A 444 20.89 -24.03 -34.31
N ARG A 445 20.82 -24.31 -33.00
CA ARG A 445 20.45 -23.29 -31.99
C ARG A 445 21.38 -22.10 -31.92
N LYS A 446 22.69 -22.29 -32.06
CA LYS A 446 23.64 -21.15 -32.05
C LYS A 446 23.31 -20.14 -33.15
N GLY A 447 23.02 -20.62 -34.36
CA GLY A 447 22.62 -19.75 -35.48
C GLY A 447 21.30 -19.03 -35.24
N GLU A 448 20.33 -19.69 -34.62
CA GLU A 448 19.04 -19.08 -34.28
C GLU A 448 19.14 -18.02 -33.17
N PHE A 449 19.97 -18.25 -32.15
CA PHE A 449 20.27 -17.24 -31.13
C PHE A 449 20.96 -16.01 -31.76
N ASP A 450 21.92 -16.21 -32.66
CA ASP A 450 22.59 -15.11 -33.36
C ASP A 450 21.62 -14.38 -34.31
N ALA A 451 20.73 -15.10 -35.01
CA ALA A 451 19.71 -14.51 -35.87
C ALA A 451 18.71 -13.65 -35.07
N TYR A 452 18.30 -14.11 -33.88
CA TYR A 452 17.47 -13.35 -32.95
C TYR A 452 18.16 -12.03 -32.56
N GLU A 453 19.45 -12.06 -32.19
CA GLU A 453 20.17 -10.83 -31.85
C GLU A 453 20.33 -9.88 -33.03
N ASN A 454 20.55 -10.39 -34.24
CA ASN A 454 20.67 -9.57 -35.44
C ASN A 454 19.38 -8.78 -35.73
N ARG A 455 18.21 -9.33 -35.40
CA ARG A 455 16.92 -8.61 -35.48
C ARG A 455 16.82 -7.46 -34.48
N LEU A 456 17.45 -7.59 -33.32
CA LEU A 456 17.54 -6.53 -32.30
C LEU A 456 18.56 -5.44 -32.66
N SER A 457 19.43 -5.68 -33.63
CA SER A 457 20.47 -4.73 -34.06
C SER A 457 19.86 -3.44 -34.62
N PRO A 458 20.62 -2.32 -34.68
CA PRO A 458 20.14 -1.06 -35.26
C PRO A 458 19.63 -1.16 -36.71
N ILE A 459 20.07 -2.18 -37.44
CA ILE A 459 19.71 -2.44 -38.85
C ILE A 459 18.61 -3.52 -38.94
N GLY A 460 18.37 -4.26 -37.85
CA GLY A 460 17.33 -5.27 -37.75
C GLY A 460 15.92 -4.67 -37.74
N ASP A 461 14.93 -5.49 -38.09
CA ASP A 461 13.52 -5.11 -38.14
C ASP A 461 13.00 -4.58 -36.80
N ILE A 462 13.35 -5.23 -35.69
CA ILE A 462 12.95 -4.80 -34.34
C ILE A 462 13.72 -3.55 -33.90
N GLY A 463 15.04 -3.52 -34.09
CA GLY A 463 15.86 -2.38 -33.70
C GLY A 463 15.51 -1.09 -34.46
N THR A 464 15.24 -1.19 -35.76
CA THR A 464 14.77 -0.05 -36.57
C THR A 464 13.40 0.46 -36.11
N ALA A 465 12.49 -0.41 -35.67
CA ALA A 465 11.21 -0.01 -35.10
C ALA A 465 11.38 0.81 -33.81
N PHE A 466 12.26 0.38 -32.90
CA PHE A 466 12.60 1.15 -31.69
C PHE A 466 13.27 2.49 -32.01
N ALA A 467 14.15 2.54 -33.02
CA ALA A 467 14.81 3.77 -33.44
C ALA A 467 13.82 4.80 -33.99
N LYS A 468 12.79 4.37 -34.74
CA LYS A 468 11.70 5.25 -35.22
C LYS A 468 10.96 5.91 -34.05
N ILE A 469 10.52 5.11 -33.08
CA ILE A 469 9.80 5.61 -31.89
C ILE A 469 10.67 6.61 -31.10
N ARG A 470 11.98 6.34 -31.00
CA ARG A 470 12.92 7.23 -30.31
C ARG A 470 13.05 8.59 -31.00
N ASN A 471 13.01 8.63 -32.33
CA ASN A 471 13.15 9.85 -33.11
C ASN A 471 11.89 10.73 -33.10
N GLU A 472 10.72 10.16 -32.79
CA GLU A 472 9.43 10.88 -32.77
C GLU A 472 9.25 11.83 -31.57
N LYS A 473 10.20 11.88 -30.62
CA LYS A 473 10.35 12.83 -29.47
C LYS A 473 9.09 13.18 -28.65
N SER A 474 7.97 12.47 -28.83
CA SER A 474 6.70 12.72 -28.16
C SER A 474 6.31 11.52 -27.30
N ALA A 475 6.18 11.75 -25.99
CA ALA A 475 5.72 10.75 -25.03
C ALA A 475 4.19 10.62 -25.09
N THR A 476 3.69 9.93 -26.12
CA THR A 476 2.25 9.70 -26.32
C THR A 476 1.84 8.31 -25.84
N LEU A 477 0.56 8.16 -25.47
CA LEU A 477 -0.04 6.85 -25.15
C LEU A 477 0.10 5.85 -26.32
N LYS A 478 0.05 6.35 -27.57
CA LYS A 478 0.26 5.56 -28.78
C LYS A 478 1.68 4.97 -28.83
N ASN A 479 2.70 5.79 -28.54
CA ASN A 479 4.10 5.36 -28.54
C ASN A 479 4.38 4.36 -27.41
N LYS A 480 3.76 4.57 -26.24
CA LYS A 480 3.82 3.58 -25.13
C LYS A 480 3.26 2.22 -25.56
N ASN A 481 2.06 2.19 -26.16
CA ASN A 481 1.44 0.94 -26.62
C ASN A 481 2.27 0.24 -27.71
N GLN A 482 2.92 1.00 -28.59
CA GLN A 482 3.84 0.45 -29.61
C GLN A 482 5.10 -0.16 -28.98
N ILE A 483 5.71 0.52 -27.99
CA ILE A 483 6.85 -0.02 -27.23
C ILE A 483 6.45 -1.32 -26.52
N GLU A 484 5.29 -1.35 -25.84
CA GLU A 484 4.80 -2.55 -25.17
C GLU A 484 4.53 -3.69 -26.15
N SER A 485 3.99 -3.40 -27.33
CA SER A 485 3.78 -4.40 -28.39
C SER A 485 5.11 -4.98 -28.90
N LEU A 486 6.11 -4.13 -29.19
CA LEU A 486 7.44 -4.58 -29.60
C LEU A 486 8.11 -5.44 -28.52
N MET A 487 7.99 -5.04 -27.25
CA MET A 487 8.50 -5.84 -26.13
C MET A 487 7.81 -7.20 -26.03
N ARG A 488 6.49 -7.28 -26.24
CA ARG A 488 5.77 -8.57 -26.27
C ARG A 488 6.26 -9.47 -27.40
N THR A 489 6.56 -8.92 -28.58
CA THR A 489 7.15 -9.68 -29.69
C THR A 489 8.52 -10.24 -29.32
N ILE A 490 9.41 -9.40 -28.79
CA ILE A 490 10.75 -9.80 -28.30
C ILE A 490 10.63 -10.94 -27.28
N GLU A 491 9.75 -10.79 -26.29
CA GLU A 491 9.53 -11.78 -25.23
C GLU A 491 8.91 -13.08 -25.75
N SER A 492 7.98 -13.00 -26.70
CA SER A 492 7.30 -14.16 -27.28
C SER A 492 8.25 -15.00 -28.13
N GLU A 493 9.04 -14.37 -28.97
CA GLU A 493 10.03 -15.04 -29.82
C GLU A 493 11.14 -15.69 -28.97
N ALA A 494 11.67 -14.96 -27.98
CA ALA A 494 12.64 -15.53 -27.05
C ALA A 494 12.05 -16.73 -26.30
N ARG A 495 10.79 -16.64 -25.85
CA ARG A 495 10.12 -17.76 -25.18
C ARG A 495 10.01 -18.98 -26.10
N GLN A 496 9.60 -18.80 -27.35
CA GLN A 496 9.49 -19.91 -28.30
C GLN A 496 10.85 -20.58 -28.53
N LEU A 497 11.91 -19.78 -28.68
CA LEU A 497 13.28 -20.29 -28.83
C LEU A 497 13.72 -21.09 -27.60
N MET A 498 13.47 -20.56 -26.39
CA MET A 498 13.80 -21.27 -25.15
C MET A 498 13.01 -22.57 -24.96
N VAL A 499 11.69 -22.56 -25.19
CA VAL A 499 10.81 -23.73 -25.00
C VAL A 499 11.22 -24.86 -25.92
N THR A 500 11.32 -24.57 -27.22
CA THR A 500 11.68 -25.59 -28.21
C THR A 500 13.11 -26.11 -28.03
N THR A 501 14.02 -25.29 -27.48
CA THR A 501 15.37 -25.74 -27.10
C THR A 501 15.32 -26.68 -25.90
N LEU A 502 14.57 -26.32 -24.86
CA LEU A 502 14.43 -27.13 -23.65
C LEU A 502 13.76 -28.48 -23.93
N GLU A 503 12.75 -28.51 -24.81
CA GLU A 503 12.09 -29.75 -25.25
C GLU A 503 13.07 -30.70 -25.95
N ALA A 504 13.92 -30.17 -26.84
CA ALA A 504 14.95 -30.96 -27.50
C ALA A 504 16.01 -31.47 -26.49
N ILE A 505 16.44 -30.65 -25.53
CA ILE A 505 17.35 -31.08 -24.46
C ILE A 505 16.74 -32.21 -23.62
N LYS A 506 15.46 -32.08 -23.21
CA LYS A 506 14.74 -33.11 -22.45
C LYS A 506 14.60 -34.41 -23.24
N SER A 507 14.32 -34.31 -24.53
CA SER A 507 14.22 -35.46 -25.42
C SER A 507 15.55 -36.23 -25.50
N ILE A 508 16.68 -35.53 -25.68
CA ILE A 508 18.01 -36.16 -25.63
C ILE A 508 18.28 -36.76 -24.25
N ASP A 509 18.02 -36.05 -23.14
CA ASP A 509 18.24 -36.57 -21.77
C ASP A 509 17.45 -37.87 -21.50
N ASN A 510 16.20 -37.93 -21.97
CA ASN A 510 15.34 -39.11 -21.86
C ASN A 510 15.89 -40.30 -22.66
N VAL A 511 16.30 -40.07 -23.92
CA VAL A 511 16.88 -41.13 -24.76
C VAL A 511 18.21 -41.62 -24.16
N LEU A 512 19.10 -40.72 -23.75
CA LEU A 512 20.37 -41.08 -23.10
C LEU A 512 20.15 -41.85 -21.79
N SER A 513 19.11 -41.49 -21.02
CA SER A 513 18.73 -42.23 -19.83
C SER A 513 18.30 -43.66 -20.13
N GLY A 514 17.59 -43.90 -21.24
CA GLY A 514 17.28 -45.24 -21.72
C GLY A 514 18.52 -46.02 -22.18
N ILE A 515 19.45 -45.33 -22.85
CA ILE A 515 20.71 -45.90 -23.32
C ILE A 515 21.57 -46.39 -22.15
N ILE A 516 21.82 -45.52 -21.16
CA ILE A 516 22.68 -45.81 -20.00
C ILE A 516 21.98 -46.74 -19.00
N GLY A 517 20.68 -46.52 -18.74
CA GLY A 517 19.96 -47.11 -17.61
C GLY A 517 19.49 -48.56 -17.78
N GLY A 518 19.72 -49.17 -18.95
CA GLY A 518 19.40 -50.58 -19.19
C GLY A 518 17.91 -50.89 -19.00
N GLY A 519 17.04 -50.30 -19.83
CA GLY A 519 15.65 -50.75 -20.01
C GLY A 519 14.71 -50.72 -18.80
N LYS A 520 15.03 -50.03 -17.70
CA LYS A 520 14.11 -49.92 -16.54
C LYS A 520 12.82 -49.13 -16.85
N SER A 521 12.81 -48.33 -17.92
CA SER A 521 11.64 -47.64 -18.44
C SER A 521 11.17 -48.31 -19.73
N ASN A 522 9.88 -48.65 -19.82
CA ASN A 522 9.29 -49.28 -21.01
C ASN A 522 9.29 -48.40 -22.26
N LEU A 523 9.67 -47.10 -22.18
CA LEU A 523 9.60 -46.14 -23.28
C LEU A 523 10.94 -46.00 -24.04
N TYR A 524 12.08 -45.98 -23.34
CA TYR A 524 13.40 -45.77 -23.96
C TYR A 524 14.29 -47.01 -23.75
N ALA A 525 14.92 -47.47 -24.83
CA ALA A 525 15.66 -48.73 -24.88
C ALA A 525 17.16 -48.47 -25.09
N THR A 526 17.98 -49.42 -24.63
CA THR A 526 19.43 -49.41 -24.84
C THR A 526 19.80 -49.66 -26.31
N LEU A 527 20.96 -49.15 -26.74
CA LEU A 527 21.50 -49.43 -28.07
C LEU A 527 21.95 -50.90 -28.16
N ILE A 528 21.64 -51.55 -29.29
CA ILE A 528 22.00 -52.96 -29.54
C ILE A 528 23.53 -53.14 -29.53
N ASN A 529 24.26 -52.14 -30.05
CA ASN A 529 25.71 -52.13 -30.13
C ASN A 529 26.37 -51.29 -29.01
N TRP A 530 25.68 -51.01 -27.91
CA TRP A 530 26.19 -50.14 -26.83
C TRP A 530 27.60 -50.53 -26.34
N SER A 531 27.83 -51.82 -26.10
CA SER A 531 29.12 -52.34 -25.63
C SER A 531 30.25 -52.32 -26.67
N ALA A 532 29.91 -52.17 -27.96
CA ALA A 532 30.86 -52.17 -29.07
C ALA A 532 31.08 -50.78 -29.69
N LEU A 533 30.30 -49.77 -29.26
CA LEU A 533 30.40 -48.39 -29.73
C LEU A 533 31.77 -47.78 -29.36
N SER A 534 32.38 -47.06 -30.31
CA SER A 534 33.72 -46.46 -30.20
C SER A 534 34.91 -47.45 -30.08
N GLY A 535 34.70 -48.75 -30.29
CA GLY A 535 35.78 -49.74 -30.40
C GLY A 535 36.73 -49.77 -29.18
N THR A 536 38.04 -49.60 -29.40
CA THR A 536 39.09 -49.64 -28.35
C THR A 536 38.99 -48.51 -27.31
N ASN A 537 38.21 -47.46 -27.57
CA ASN A 537 37.97 -46.35 -26.65
C ASN A 537 36.61 -46.43 -25.93
N GLY A 538 35.91 -47.56 -26.02
CA GLY A 538 34.55 -47.74 -25.48
C GLY A 538 34.38 -47.21 -24.06
N GLY A 539 35.27 -47.54 -23.11
CA GLY A 539 35.16 -47.05 -21.73
C GLY A 539 35.12 -45.53 -21.58
N LYS A 540 35.99 -44.81 -22.28
CA LYS A 540 36.02 -43.33 -22.25
C LYS A 540 34.77 -42.71 -22.87
N PHE A 541 34.29 -43.30 -23.97
CA PHE A 541 33.06 -42.85 -24.61
C PHE A 541 31.83 -43.02 -23.71
N HIS A 542 31.75 -44.11 -22.94
CA HIS A 542 30.67 -44.32 -21.97
C HIS A 542 30.68 -43.22 -20.90
N ASP A 543 31.85 -42.89 -20.36
CA ASP A 543 32.01 -41.81 -19.36
C ASP A 543 31.61 -40.44 -19.94
N GLU A 544 31.97 -40.16 -21.19
CA GLU A 544 31.56 -38.93 -21.90
C GLU A 544 30.04 -38.82 -22.08
N ILE A 545 29.36 -39.93 -22.39
CA ILE A 545 27.90 -39.96 -22.53
C ILE A 545 27.20 -39.81 -21.18
N ILE A 546 27.73 -40.40 -20.11
CA ILE A 546 27.25 -40.16 -18.75
C ILE A 546 27.41 -38.69 -18.37
N TYR A 547 28.59 -38.11 -18.61
CA TYR A 547 28.84 -36.69 -18.40
C TYR A 547 27.90 -35.80 -19.22
N ALA A 548 27.66 -36.15 -20.48
CA ALA A 548 26.76 -35.40 -21.36
C ALA A 548 25.33 -35.41 -20.83
N LYS A 549 24.83 -36.59 -20.41
CA LYS A 549 23.52 -36.72 -19.77
C LYS A 549 23.45 -35.87 -18.49
N GLU A 550 24.38 -36.04 -17.56
CA GLU A 550 24.38 -35.29 -16.30
C GLU A 550 24.42 -33.77 -16.53
N SER A 551 25.17 -33.32 -17.53
CA SER A 551 25.23 -31.91 -17.91
C SER A 551 23.90 -31.41 -18.45
N LEU A 552 23.25 -32.15 -19.36
CA LEU A 552 21.94 -31.81 -19.91
C LEU A 552 20.85 -31.81 -18.81
N HIS A 553 20.90 -32.78 -17.90
CA HIS A 553 19.99 -32.84 -16.76
C HIS A 553 20.14 -31.62 -15.85
N LYS A 554 21.38 -31.22 -15.52
CA LYS A 554 21.65 -29.99 -14.75
C LYS A 554 21.16 -28.73 -15.48
N VAL A 555 21.26 -28.67 -16.81
CA VAL A 555 20.67 -27.56 -17.60
C VAL A 555 19.15 -27.51 -17.41
N ILE A 556 18.46 -28.66 -17.46
CA ILE A 556 17.01 -28.75 -17.27
C ILE A 556 16.62 -28.28 -15.85
N ASP A 557 17.34 -28.73 -14.82
CA ASP A 557 17.08 -28.37 -13.43
C ASP A 557 17.26 -26.86 -13.18
N LEU A 558 18.37 -26.29 -13.65
CA LEU A 558 18.65 -24.86 -13.50
C LEU A 558 17.62 -24.00 -14.25
N PHE A 559 17.19 -24.45 -15.43
CA PHE A 559 16.14 -23.77 -16.18
C PHE A 559 14.79 -23.83 -15.44
N SER A 560 14.45 -24.98 -14.85
CA SER A 560 13.23 -25.14 -14.04
C SER A 560 13.25 -24.27 -12.78
N LEU A 561 14.38 -24.19 -12.07
CA LEU A 561 14.56 -23.32 -10.92
C LEU A 561 14.37 -21.84 -11.29
N ALA A 562 14.97 -21.41 -12.40
CA ALA A 562 14.81 -20.05 -12.91
C ALA A 562 13.37 -19.75 -13.32
N GLU A 563 12.66 -20.70 -13.92
CA GLU A 563 11.24 -20.53 -14.28
C GLU A 563 10.33 -20.45 -13.05
N LYS A 564 10.55 -21.29 -12.04
CA LYS A 564 9.83 -21.22 -10.75
C LYS A 564 10.00 -19.85 -10.09
N LEU A 565 11.22 -19.33 -10.07
CA LEU A 565 11.52 -18.01 -9.53
C LEU A 565 10.76 -16.88 -10.25
N GLU A 566 10.62 -16.96 -11.57
CA GLU A 566 9.84 -15.99 -12.36
C GLU A 566 8.33 -16.12 -12.14
N THR A 567 7.82 -17.32 -11.84
CA THR A 567 6.41 -17.50 -11.47
C THR A 567 6.08 -17.04 -10.06
N GLU A 568 7.01 -17.20 -9.10
CA GLU A 568 6.87 -16.72 -7.71
C GLU A 568 6.94 -15.18 -7.60
N ALA A 569 7.53 -14.52 -8.59
CA ALA A 569 7.70 -13.07 -8.61
C ALA A 569 6.48 -12.29 -9.16
N LYS A 570 5.45 -13.00 -9.66
CA LYS A 570 4.17 -12.44 -10.10
C LYS A 570 3.15 -12.54 -8.99
#